data_AF-A0A9E4EUS9-F1
#
_entry.id   AF-A0A9E4EUS9-F1
#
_cell.length_a   1.000
_cell.length_b   1.000
_cell.length_c   1.000
_cell.angle_alpha   90.00
_cell.angle_beta   90.00
_cell.angle_gamma   90.00
#
_symmetry.space_group_name_H-M   'P 1'
#
loop_
_entity.id
_entity.type
_entity.pdbx_description
1 polymer ?
#
loop_
_entity_poly.entity_id
_entity_poly.type
_entity_poly.pdbx_seq_one_letter_code
_entity_poly.pdbx_strand_id
1 'polypeptide(L)'
;MQWTLFLVAFLWTASHSTAEDRPRLVLDSQAAMLVVDLGGGSISDFHLKSNPLNPLQWDSWSFGDTPDQAPPIEPRSMGHFLCLDRWGPATEAEQAHGMGWHGEATRVWWTVDEDARTEDGHLVAQMSAELPLAGLKVSRSIRMDQDQAVFAVAEAVTNTRHLGRVYNIVQHPTIGPPFLDESTRVDANGTRGFMQETPMPTPEDPEVHWPSALKKDGTEVDIRHLTDDASPAVVSYIIEEEYGWTTAINASKGLLIGYIWPEEEYPWFDAWRHVRDGKPFARGLEFGTTGLHQPSPVLLEKGQIFGRYLFHYIDADETQIFTYANFLMEIPPDFAGVADVGYADGQLVVREDGSQSRELTMEAGDLFEW
;
A
#
# COMPACT_ATOMS: atom_id res chain seq x y z
N MET A 1 -63.47 11.32 43.95
CA MET A 1 -63.53 11.04 42.50
C MET A 1 -62.16 11.26 41.92
N GLN A 2 -61.34 10.21 41.88
CA GLN A 2 -59.97 10.25 41.39
C GLN A 2 -59.97 9.83 39.93
N TRP A 3 -59.43 10.70 39.07
CA TRP A 3 -59.22 10.44 37.65
C TRP A 3 -57.88 9.74 37.46
N THR A 4 -57.90 8.60 36.79
CA THR A 4 -56.69 7.85 36.39
C THR A 4 -56.17 8.44 35.08
N LEU A 5 -54.97 9.03 35.09
CA LEU A 5 -54.24 9.43 33.89
C LEU A 5 -53.50 8.21 33.32
N PHE A 6 -53.74 7.88 32.05
CA PHE A 6 -52.91 6.94 31.29
C PHE A 6 -51.67 7.69 30.76
N LEU A 7 -50.48 7.27 31.17
CA LEU A 7 -49.23 7.66 30.51
C LEU A 7 -48.92 6.63 29.42
N VAL A 8 -48.96 7.04 28.16
CA VAL A 8 -48.48 6.26 27.02
C VAL A 8 -46.97 6.51 26.92
N ALA A 9 -46.17 5.50 27.23
CA ALA A 9 -44.73 5.51 26.98
C ALA A 9 -44.50 5.20 25.49
N PHE A 10 -44.01 6.18 24.73
CA PHE A 10 -43.44 5.93 23.41
C PHE A 10 -42.06 5.28 23.60
N LEU A 11 -41.97 3.98 23.35
CA LEU A 11 -40.71 3.29 23.15
C LEU A 11 -40.20 3.66 21.75
N TRP A 12 -39.17 4.50 21.70
CA TRP A 12 -38.32 4.61 20.52
C TRP A 12 -37.52 3.32 20.41
N THR A 13 -37.91 2.45 19.49
CA THR A 13 -37.06 1.34 19.04
C THR A 13 -36.03 1.92 18.07
N ALA A 14 -34.79 2.06 18.53
CA ALA A 14 -33.66 2.19 17.63
C ALA A 14 -33.57 0.93 16.77
N SER A 15 -33.93 1.05 15.50
CA SER A 15 -33.79 0.00 14.51
C SER A 15 -32.30 -0.34 14.38
N HIS A 16 -31.91 -1.53 14.84
CA HIS A 16 -30.61 -2.10 14.57
C HIS A 16 -30.60 -2.54 13.09
N SER A 17 -29.73 -1.92 12.29
CA SER A 17 -29.47 -2.36 10.93
C SER A 17 -28.71 -3.69 10.94
N THR A 18 -29.06 -4.51 9.96
CA THR A 18 -28.62 -5.89 9.74
C THR A 18 -27.23 -5.97 9.08
N ALA A 19 -26.46 -7.01 9.45
CA ALA A 19 -25.07 -7.34 9.10
C ALA A 19 -24.01 -6.45 9.79
N GLU A 20 -23.16 -7.07 10.62
CA GLU A 20 -22.07 -6.41 11.35
C GLU A 20 -21.02 -5.89 10.36
N ASP A 21 -21.11 -4.61 9.99
CA ASP A 21 -20.10 -3.93 9.18
C ASP A 21 -18.74 -4.00 9.90
N ARG A 22 -17.68 -4.26 9.12
CA ARG A 22 -16.30 -4.18 9.64
C ARG A 22 -16.02 -2.75 10.14
N PRO A 23 -15.43 -2.59 11.35
CA PRO A 23 -15.03 -1.29 11.86
C PRO A 23 -14.08 -0.56 10.90
N ARG A 24 -14.30 0.74 10.72
CA ARG A 24 -13.58 1.59 9.77
C ARG A 24 -13.21 2.93 10.41
N LEU A 25 -12.06 3.46 10.02
CA LEU A 25 -11.69 4.87 10.21
C LEU A 25 -11.89 5.58 8.87
N VAL A 26 -12.58 6.72 8.87
CA VAL A 26 -12.95 7.46 7.65
C VAL A 26 -12.46 8.90 7.75
N LEU A 27 -11.69 9.34 6.76
CA LEU A 27 -11.33 10.74 6.56
C LEU A 27 -12.06 11.23 5.32
N ASP A 28 -12.99 12.17 5.52
CA ASP A 28 -13.88 12.69 4.48
C ASP A 28 -13.58 14.18 4.25
N SER A 29 -12.68 14.46 3.30
CA SER A 29 -12.29 15.81 2.91
C SER A 29 -13.21 16.39 1.82
N GLN A 30 -12.97 17.64 1.40
CA GLN A 30 -13.70 18.22 0.27
C GLN A 30 -13.28 17.62 -1.08
N ALA A 31 -12.00 17.22 -1.23
CA ALA A 31 -11.45 16.72 -2.49
C ALA A 31 -11.58 15.20 -2.67
N ALA A 32 -11.42 14.43 -1.58
CA ALA A 32 -11.37 12.98 -1.61
C ALA A 32 -11.90 12.33 -0.32
N MET A 33 -12.18 11.02 -0.39
CA MET A 33 -12.49 10.20 0.77
C MET A 33 -11.43 9.11 0.93
N LEU A 34 -10.96 8.91 2.16
CA LEU A 34 -10.04 7.85 2.57
C LEU A 34 -10.73 6.95 3.61
N VAL A 35 -10.65 5.64 3.44
CA VAL A 35 -11.21 4.65 4.36
C VAL A 35 -10.17 3.60 4.72
N VAL A 36 -9.91 3.48 6.02
CA VAL A 36 -9.08 2.42 6.60
C VAL A 36 -9.98 1.37 7.24
N ASP A 37 -9.86 0.12 6.80
CA ASP A 37 -10.48 -1.03 7.44
C ASP A 37 -9.64 -1.47 8.64
N LEU A 38 -10.25 -1.55 9.83
CA LEU A 38 -9.53 -1.83 11.07
C LEU A 38 -9.16 -3.33 11.21
N GLY A 39 -9.75 -4.22 10.43
CA GLY A 39 -9.39 -5.64 10.43
C GLY A 39 -8.18 -5.91 9.55
N GLY A 40 -7.01 -5.49 10.01
CA GLY A 40 -5.75 -5.59 9.29
C GLY A 40 -5.16 -4.24 8.88
N GLY A 41 -5.82 -3.13 9.23
CA GLY A 41 -5.31 -1.77 9.04
C GLY A 41 -5.09 -1.40 7.57
N SER A 42 -5.89 -1.95 6.67
CA SER A 42 -5.73 -1.72 5.24
C SER A 42 -6.41 -0.42 4.83
N ILE A 43 -5.75 0.40 4.01
CA ILE A 43 -6.41 1.47 3.27
C ILE A 43 -7.22 0.78 2.15
N SER A 44 -8.51 0.62 2.43
CA SER A 44 -9.45 -0.11 1.56
C SER A 44 -10.09 0.78 0.50
N ASP A 45 -10.09 2.10 0.72
CA ASP A 45 -10.66 3.05 -0.23
C ASP A 45 -9.91 4.39 -0.20
N PHE A 46 -9.55 4.87 -1.38
CA PHE A 46 -9.16 6.25 -1.60
C PHE A 46 -9.68 6.70 -2.97
N HIS A 47 -10.58 7.69 -2.99
CA HIS A 47 -11.16 8.20 -4.24
C HIS A 47 -11.47 9.68 -4.19
N LEU A 48 -11.55 10.29 -5.38
CA LEU A 48 -11.95 11.67 -5.58
C LEU A 48 -13.46 11.84 -5.36
N LYS A 49 -13.87 12.97 -4.77
CA LYS A 49 -15.30 13.33 -4.70
C LYS A 49 -15.92 13.56 -6.08
N SER A 50 -15.13 14.04 -7.04
CA SER A 50 -15.55 14.24 -8.43
C SER A 50 -15.59 12.94 -9.25
N ASN A 51 -14.79 11.93 -8.86
CA ASN A 51 -14.68 10.64 -9.52
C ASN A 51 -14.57 9.52 -8.47
N PRO A 52 -15.69 8.88 -8.07
CA PRO A 52 -15.73 7.92 -6.96
C PRO A 52 -15.16 6.53 -7.32
N LEU A 53 -14.29 6.46 -8.33
CA LEU A 53 -13.56 5.26 -8.69
C LEU A 53 -12.41 5.05 -7.70
N ASN A 54 -12.48 3.97 -6.91
CA ASN A 54 -11.39 3.53 -6.05
C ASN A 54 -10.40 2.65 -6.83
N PRO A 55 -9.11 3.02 -6.92
CA PRO A 55 -8.09 2.16 -7.54
C PRO A 55 -7.75 0.92 -6.71
N LEU A 56 -7.83 1.01 -5.38
CA LEU A 56 -7.35 0.01 -4.41
C LEU A 56 -8.37 -1.13 -4.20
N GLN A 57 -8.85 -1.70 -5.31
CA GLN A 57 -9.85 -2.77 -5.33
C GLN A 57 -9.19 -4.15 -5.31
N TRP A 58 -8.65 -4.52 -4.14
CA TRP A 58 -8.06 -5.84 -3.92
C TRP A 58 -8.45 -6.39 -2.56
N ASP A 59 -8.71 -7.70 -2.48
CA ASP A 59 -8.99 -8.41 -1.23
C ASP A 59 -8.29 -9.78 -1.27
N SER A 60 -7.47 -10.07 -0.26
CA SER A 60 -6.80 -11.36 -0.13
C SER A 60 -7.75 -12.55 -0.10
N TRP A 61 -8.99 -12.37 0.36
CA TRP A 61 -10.03 -13.40 0.32
C TRP A 61 -10.28 -13.93 -1.10
N SER A 62 -10.19 -13.07 -2.11
CA SER A 62 -10.39 -13.44 -3.50
C SER A 62 -9.31 -14.40 -4.04
N PHE A 63 -8.25 -14.68 -3.28
CA PHE A 63 -7.20 -15.65 -3.59
C PHE A 63 -7.30 -16.96 -2.80
N GLY A 64 -8.28 -17.07 -1.89
CA GLY A 64 -8.49 -18.27 -1.09
C GLY A 64 -9.16 -19.42 -1.85
N ASP A 65 -9.39 -20.53 -1.15
CA ASP A 65 -10.00 -21.75 -1.72
C ASP A 65 -11.48 -21.57 -2.13
N THR A 66 -12.16 -20.59 -1.55
CA THR A 66 -13.59 -20.34 -1.76
C THR A 66 -13.88 -18.86 -2.06
N PRO A 67 -13.32 -18.30 -3.15
CA PRO A 67 -13.33 -16.85 -3.41
C PRO A 67 -14.74 -16.32 -3.74
N ASP A 68 -15.67 -17.19 -4.15
CA ASP A 68 -17.06 -16.84 -4.46
C ASP A 68 -17.97 -16.75 -3.22
N GLN A 69 -17.46 -17.15 -2.05
CA GLN A 69 -18.21 -17.03 -0.79
C GLN A 69 -18.02 -15.64 -0.18
N ALA A 70 -18.94 -15.24 0.69
CA ALA A 70 -18.80 -13.98 1.42
C ALA A 70 -17.51 -14.02 2.26
N PRO A 71 -16.67 -12.96 2.22
CA PRO A 71 -15.47 -12.92 3.01
C PRO A 71 -15.79 -12.95 4.51
N PRO A 72 -14.90 -13.55 5.32
CA PRO A 72 -15.05 -13.63 6.76
C PRO A 72 -14.89 -12.22 7.40
N ILE A 73 -15.33 -12.03 8.65
CA ILE A 73 -15.17 -10.74 9.35
C ILE A 73 -13.76 -10.58 9.91
N GLU A 74 -12.98 -11.64 9.94
CA GLU A 74 -11.63 -11.72 10.48
C GLU A 74 -10.66 -10.78 9.75
N PRO A 75 -9.63 -10.27 10.44
CA PRO A 75 -8.61 -9.43 9.81
C PRO A 75 -7.99 -10.07 8.58
N ARG A 76 -7.80 -9.27 7.54
CA ARG A 76 -7.18 -9.70 6.28
C ARG A 76 -6.64 -8.50 5.51
N SER A 77 -5.76 -8.77 4.56
CA SER A 77 -5.20 -7.74 3.67
C SER A 77 -6.22 -7.29 2.62
N MET A 78 -6.34 -5.98 2.40
CA MET A 78 -7.13 -5.36 1.34
C MET A 78 -6.40 -4.16 0.74
N GLY A 79 -6.77 -3.73 -0.47
CA GLY A 79 -6.32 -2.49 -1.11
C GLY A 79 -4.82 -2.22 -0.94
N HIS A 80 -4.50 -1.18 -0.16
CA HIS A 80 -3.15 -0.95 0.36
C HIS A 80 -3.04 -1.45 1.80
N PHE A 81 -2.23 -2.48 2.01
CA PHE A 81 -1.95 -3.05 3.32
C PHE A 81 -0.47 -2.99 3.68
N LEU A 82 -0.20 -3.08 4.99
CA LEU A 82 1.15 -3.04 5.55
C LEU A 82 1.72 -4.45 5.72
N CYS A 83 2.85 -4.74 5.06
CA CYS A 83 3.66 -5.90 5.41
C CYS A 83 4.64 -5.48 6.50
N LEU A 84 4.47 -5.95 7.73
CA LEU A 84 5.32 -5.58 8.86
C LEU A 84 5.75 -6.81 9.64
N ASP A 85 7.06 -6.88 9.90
CA ASP A 85 7.87 -8.05 10.31
C ASP A 85 8.66 -8.60 9.11
N ARG A 86 7.98 -8.80 7.98
CA ARG A 86 8.53 -9.38 6.75
C ARG A 86 7.71 -9.02 5.52
N TRP A 87 8.35 -9.10 4.36
CA TRP A 87 7.69 -9.22 3.05
C TRP A 87 8.03 -10.60 2.48
N GLY A 88 7.00 -11.35 2.11
CA GLY A 88 7.14 -12.76 1.71
C GLY A 88 6.88 -13.77 2.81
N PRO A 89 7.27 -15.03 2.57
CA PRO A 89 6.84 -16.15 3.38
C PRO A 89 7.54 -16.19 4.73
N ALA A 90 6.88 -16.80 5.71
CA ALA A 90 7.56 -17.30 6.90
C ALA A 90 8.23 -18.65 6.65
N THR A 91 9.23 -19.00 7.46
CA THR A 91 9.80 -20.35 7.44
C THR A 91 8.73 -21.39 7.83
N GLU A 92 8.90 -22.65 7.44
CA GLU A 92 7.96 -23.72 7.83
C GLU A 92 7.77 -23.80 9.35
N ALA A 93 8.84 -23.60 10.12
CA ALA A 93 8.79 -23.59 11.57
C ALA A 93 7.96 -22.42 12.12
N GLU A 94 8.11 -21.22 11.58
CA GLU A 94 7.32 -20.04 11.98
C GLU A 94 5.84 -20.18 11.56
N GLN A 95 5.57 -20.76 10.38
CA GLN A 95 4.22 -21.06 9.92
C GLN A 95 3.49 -22.02 10.88
N ALA A 96 4.20 -23.04 11.38
CA ALA A 96 3.65 -23.94 12.40
C ALA A 96 3.30 -23.23 13.72
N HIS A 97 3.86 -22.04 13.97
CA HIS A 97 3.55 -21.18 15.12
C HIS A 97 2.61 -20.01 14.76
N GLY A 98 2.03 -20.01 13.56
CA GLY A 98 0.98 -19.09 13.14
C GLY A 98 1.46 -17.87 12.36
N MET A 99 2.76 -17.62 12.20
CA MET A 99 3.26 -16.53 11.36
C MET A 99 3.07 -16.85 9.87
N GLY A 100 2.58 -15.88 9.10
CA GLY A 100 2.16 -16.10 7.72
C GLY A 100 3.06 -15.39 6.72
N TRP A 101 2.52 -15.23 5.52
CA TRP A 101 3.09 -14.32 4.51
C TRP A 101 2.88 -12.88 4.96
N HIS A 102 3.85 -12.01 4.64
CA HIS A 102 3.74 -10.56 4.83
C HIS A 102 3.60 -10.08 6.29
N GLY A 103 3.88 -10.95 7.25
CA GLY A 103 3.91 -10.59 8.67
C GLY A 103 2.53 -10.64 9.33
N GLU A 104 2.37 -9.83 10.39
CA GLU A 104 1.24 -9.93 11.32
C GLU A 104 0.25 -8.76 11.22
N ALA A 105 0.66 -7.61 10.70
CA ALA A 105 -0.14 -6.37 10.72
C ALA A 105 -1.53 -6.51 10.07
N THR A 106 -1.66 -7.33 9.03
CA THR A 106 -2.94 -7.56 8.33
C THR A 106 -3.82 -8.62 8.98
N ARG A 107 -3.34 -9.26 10.05
CA ARG A 107 -3.96 -10.40 10.71
C ARG A 107 -4.45 -10.08 12.12
N VAL A 108 -4.38 -8.81 12.50
CA VAL A 108 -4.82 -8.29 13.80
C VAL A 108 -5.82 -7.15 13.60
N TRP A 109 -6.60 -6.89 14.64
CA TRP A 109 -7.46 -5.72 14.70
C TRP A 109 -6.64 -4.52 15.13
N TRP A 110 -6.77 -3.44 14.36
CA TRP A 110 -6.22 -2.13 14.69
C TRP A 110 -7.20 -1.37 15.58
N THR A 111 -6.66 -0.54 16.46
CA THR A 111 -7.42 0.34 17.34
C THR A 111 -7.29 1.77 16.86
N VAL A 112 -8.39 2.52 16.83
CA VAL A 112 -8.35 3.97 16.63
C VAL A 112 -7.97 4.62 17.95
N ASP A 113 -6.81 5.26 17.97
CA ASP A 113 -6.29 5.98 19.14
C ASP A 113 -6.83 7.42 19.15
N GLU A 114 -6.91 8.04 17.98
CA GLU A 114 -7.50 9.34 17.75
C GLU A 114 -8.38 9.31 16.49
N ASP A 115 -9.68 9.58 16.65
CA ASP A 115 -10.62 9.65 15.53
C ASP A 115 -10.31 10.87 14.64
N ALA A 116 -10.81 10.83 13.41
CA ALA A 116 -10.59 11.88 12.43
C ALA A 116 -11.09 13.23 12.94
N ARG A 117 -10.19 14.22 12.95
CA ARG A 117 -10.50 15.61 13.30
C ARG A 117 -9.85 16.56 12.31
N THR A 118 -10.38 17.77 12.22
CA THR A 118 -9.75 18.83 11.44
C THR A 118 -8.70 19.56 12.25
N GLU A 119 -7.51 19.75 11.68
CA GLU A 119 -6.38 20.45 12.27
C GLU A 119 -5.60 21.16 11.14
N ASP A 120 -5.46 22.48 11.23
CA ASP A 120 -4.68 23.32 10.30
C ASP A 120 -4.88 23.01 8.80
N GLY A 121 -6.14 22.95 8.35
CA GLY A 121 -6.47 22.68 6.94
C GLY A 121 -6.37 21.21 6.53
N HIS A 122 -6.10 20.32 7.48
CA HIS A 122 -6.01 18.87 7.25
C HIS A 122 -7.04 18.11 8.08
N LEU A 123 -7.33 16.88 7.67
CA LEU A 123 -7.91 15.85 8.52
C LEU A 123 -6.77 15.00 9.07
N VAL A 124 -6.71 14.86 10.39
CA VAL A 124 -5.71 14.04 11.08
C VAL A 124 -6.39 12.93 11.86
N ALA A 125 -5.77 11.76 11.88
CA ALA A 125 -6.22 10.60 12.66
C ALA A 125 -5.03 9.73 13.09
N GLN A 126 -5.20 8.97 14.17
CA GLN A 126 -4.19 8.03 14.65
C GLN A 126 -4.79 6.67 14.99
N MET A 127 -4.04 5.62 14.68
CA MET A 127 -4.42 4.25 14.97
C MET A 127 -3.19 3.39 15.23
N SER A 128 -3.35 2.29 15.95
CA SER A 128 -2.24 1.39 16.25
C SER A 128 -2.64 -0.08 16.26
N ALA A 129 -1.63 -0.94 16.17
CA ALA A 129 -1.75 -2.37 16.30
C ALA A 129 -0.58 -2.96 17.10
N GLU A 130 -0.91 -3.89 17.99
CA GLU A 130 0.06 -4.74 18.68
C GLU A 130 0.26 -6.03 17.87
N LEU A 131 1.50 -6.40 17.61
CA LEU A 131 1.89 -7.58 16.82
C LEU A 131 2.60 -8.59 17.75
N PRO A 132 1.83 -9.40 18.51
CA PRO A 132 2.40 -10.24 19.56
C PRO A 132 3.32 -11.35 19.05
N LEU A 133 3.05 -11.94 17.86
CA LEU A 133 3.95 -12.93 17.27
C LEU A 133 5.26 -12.30 16.84
N ALA A 134 5.21 -11.13 16.18
CA ALA A 134 6.40 -10.39 15.77
C ALA A 134 7.14 -9.75 16.96
N GLY A 135 6.46 -9.46 18.07
CA GLY A 135 7.02 -8.63 19.14
C GLY A 135 7.24 -7.18 18.71
N LEU A 136 6.33 -6.66 17.90
CA LEU A 136 6.36 -5.29 17.40
C LEU A 136 5.05 -4.57 17.77
N LYS A 137 5.09 -3.25 17.78
CA LYS A 137 3.92 -2.39 17.77
C LYS A 137 4.06 -1.42 16.59
N VAL A 138 2.96 -1.10 15.92
CA VAL A 138 2.92 -0.01 14.94
C VAL A 138 1.89 1.03 15.37
N SER A 139 2.28 2.31 15.30
CA SER A 139 1.38 3.45 15.38
C SER A 139 1.38 4.15 14.03
N ARG A 140 0.22 4.36 13.44
CA ARG A 140 0.02 5.05 12.17
C ARG A 140 -0.68 6.38 12.41
N SER A 141 -0.02 7.45 12.02
CA SER A 141 -0.60 8.79 11.90
C SER A 141 -0.94 9.06 10.44
N ILE A 142 -2.12 9.60 10.19
CA ILE A 142 -2.59 9.97 8.85
C ILE A 142 -2.90 11.46 8.86
N ARG A 143 -2.41 12.20 7.86
CA ARG A 143 -2.73 13.60 7.59
C ARG A 143 -3.22 13.71 6.15
N MET A 144 -4.47 14.09 5.96
CA MET A 144 -5.11 14.25 4.66
C MET A 144 -5.45 15.72 4.43
N ASP A 145 -5.10 16.27 3.27
CA ASP A 145 -5.45 17.65 2.94
C ASP A 145 -6.98 17.82 2.79
N GLN A 146 -7.52 18.99 3.16
CA GLN A 146 -8.96 19.26 3.02
C GLN A 146 -9.39 19.51 1.57
N ASP A 147 -8.56 20.19 0.78
CA ASP A 147 -8.88 20.76 -0.52
C ASP A 147 -8.12 20.07 -1.68
N GLN A 148 -7.10 19.26 -1.36
CA GLN A 148 -6.33 18.44 -2.30
C GLN A 148 -6.53 16.95 -2.03
N ALA A 149 -6.50 16.15 -3.09
CA ALA A 149 -6.63 14.70 -2.98
C ALA A 149 -5.29 14.03 -2.67
N VAL A 150 -4.70 14.36 -1.53
CA VAL A 150 -3.45 13.78 -1.01
C VAL A 150 -3.55 13.52 0.48
N PHE A 151 -2.96 12.41 0.91
CA PHE A 151 -2.69 12.16 2.31
C PHE A 151 -1.25 11.66 2.48
N ALA A 152 -0.68 12.02 3.62
CA ALA A 152 0.59 11.52 4.10
C ALA A 152 0.37 10.60 5.31
N VAL A 153 1.28 9.65 5.46
CA VAL A 153 1.28 8.66 6.53
C VAL A 153 2.64 8.65 7.19
N ALA A 154 2.67 8.58 8.52
CA ALA A 154 3.83 8.22 9.30
C ALA A 154 3.53 6.98 10.15
N GLU A 155 4.37 5.96 10.02
CA GLU A 155 4.30 4.70 10.76
C GLU A 155 5.48 4.57 11.70
N ALA A 156 5.22 4.66 13.01
CA ALA A 156 6.19 4.43 14.06
C ALA A 156 6.16 2.95 14.46
N VAL A 157 7.18 2.19 14.08
CA VAL A 157 7.37 0.79 14.43
C VAL A 157 8.23 0.70 15.68
N THR A 158 7.73 0.07 16.73
CA THR A 158 8.44 -0.11 18.00
C THR A 158 8.71 -1.58 18.26
N ASN A 159 9.95 -1.93 18.60
CA ASN A 159 10.27 -3.25 19.12
C ASN A 159 9.84 -3.36 20.59
N THR A 160 8.89 -4.24 20.88
CA THR A 160 8.35 -4.41 22.25
C THR A 160 9.09 -5.49 23.04
N ARG A 161 10.22 -5.98 22.52
CA ARG A 161 11.07 -7.00 23.15
C ARG A 161 12.36 -6.40 23.70
N HIS A 162 12.94 -7.07 24.70
CA HIS A 162 14.19 -6.67 25.34
C HIS A 162 15.47 -7.02 24.56
N LEU A 163 15.33 -7.51 23.32
CA LEU A 163 16.44 -7.84 22.44
C LEU A 163 16.15 -7.26 21.06
N GLY A 164 17.17 -6.69 20.44
CA GLY A 164 17.08 -6.26 19.06
C GLY A 164 16.93 -7.42 18.08
N ARG A 165 16.39 -7.11 16.89
CA ARG A 165 16.06 -8.10 15.87
C ARG A 165 16.15 -7.51 14.47
N VAL A 166 16.24 -8.39 13.47
CA VAL A 166 16.02 -7.99 12.08
C VAL A 166 14.55 -8.06 11.70
N TYR A 167 14.12 -7.17 10.82
CA TYR A 167 12.75 -7.15 10.28
C TYR A 167 12.72 -6.44 8.92
N ASN A 168 11.54 -6.45 8.29
CA ASN A 168 11.24 -5.62 7.14
C ASN A 168 9.88 -4.93 7.31
N ILE A 169 9.75 -3.81 6.61
CA ILE A 169 8.50 -3.07 6.40
C ILE A 169 8.34 -2.82 4.90
N VAL A 170 7.19 -3.20 4.35
CA VAL A 170 6.84 -3.00 2.94
C VAL A 170 5.41 -2.51 2.86
N GLN A 171 5.20 -1.39 2.19
CA GLN A 171 3.88 -0.91 1.82
C GLN A 171 3.43 -1.71 0.60
N HIS A 172 2.23 -2.29 0.67
CA HIS A 172 1.70 -3.12 -0.41
C HIS A 172 0.41 -2.54 -1.03
N PRO A 173 0.45 -1.34 -1.66
CA PRO A 173 -0.66 -0.86 -2.46
C PRO A 173 -0.98 -1.83 -3.59
N THR A 174 -2.24 -2.23 -3.68
CA THR A 174 -2.68 -3.16 -4.71
C THR A 174 -3.87 -2.59 -5.45
N ILE A 175 -3.67 -2.28 -6.73
CA ILE A 175 -4.75 -1.85 -7.62
C ILE A 175 -5.47 -3.07 -8.21
N GLY A 176 -6.77 -2.91 -8.47
CA GLY A 176 -7.59 -3.94 -9.09
C GLY A 176 -8.76 -3.39 -9.90
N PRO A 177 -9.53 -4.26 -10.58
CA PRO A 177 -10.68 -3.84 -11.35
C PRO A 177 -11.74 -3.16 -10.47
N PRO A 178 -12.49 -2.15 -10.98
CA PRO A 178 -12.51 -1.76 -12.37
C PRO A 178 -11.41 -0.77 -12.75
N PHE A 179 -10.61 -0.20 -11.84
CA PHE A 179 -9.54 0.73 -12.24
C PHE A 179 -8.46 0.02 -13.09
N LEU A 180 -8.03 -1.16 -12.64
CA LEU A 180 -7.09 -2.01 -13.36
C LEU A 180 -7.77 -2.71 -14.55
N ASP A 181 -7.25 -2.46 -15.74
CA ASP A 181 -7.57 -3.16 -16.99
C ASP A 181 -6.33 -3.13 -17.93
N GLU A 182 -6.45 -3.69 -19.13
CA GLU A 182 -5.34 -3.80 -20.09
C GLU A 182 -4.81 -2.44 -20.59
N SER A 183 -5.56 -1.34 -20.37
CA SER A 183 -5.13 0.01 -20.70
C SER A 183 -4.39 0.72 -19.55
N THR A 184 -4.39 0.10 -18.36
CA THR A 184 -3.71 0.66 -17.19
C THR A 184 -2.20 0.64 -17.40
N ARG A 185 -1.57 1.79 -17.17
CA ARG A 185 -0.12 1.96 -17.25
C ARG A 185 0.42 2.31 -15.87
N VAL A 186 1.51 1.65 -15.47
CA VAL A 186 2.25 1.95 -14.24
C VAL A 186 3.60 2.50 -14.60
N ASP A 187 3.99 3.62 -14.00
CA ASP A 187 5.31 4.24 -14.16
C ASP A 187 5.96 4.38 -12.77
N ALA A 188 7.29 4.29 -12.69
CA ALA A 188 8.07 4.41 -11.44
C ALA A 188 9.48 4.91 -11.76
N ASN A 189 10.24 5.35 -10.75
CA ASN A 189 11.66 5.71 -10.88
C ASN A 189 12.63 4.64 -10.36
N GLY A 190 12.22 3.36 -10.40
CA GLY A 190 13.17 2.26 -10.22
C GLY A 190 14.28 2.33 -11.26
N THR A 191 15.50 1.93 -10.91
CA THR A 191 16.64 1.95 -11.86
C THR A 191 17.08 0.54 -12.24
N ARG A 192 17.86 -0.11 -11.37
CA ARG A 192 18.45 -1.44 -11.55
C ARG A 192 17.59 -2.46 -10.81
N GLY A 193 17.30 -3.57 -11.46
CA GLY A 193 16.33 -4.53 -10.95
C GLY A 193 16.65 -5.98 -11.25
N PHE A 194 15.81 -6.84 -10.69
CA PHE A 194 15.90 -8.29 -10.84
C PHE A 194 14.54 -8.96 -10.70
N MET A 195 14.38 -10.14 -11.31
CA MET A 195 13.14 -10.92 -11.24
C MET A 195 13.17 -11.86 -10.04
N GLN A 196 12.09 -11.88 -9.25
CA GLN A 196 11.98 -12.78 -8.08
C GLN A 196 12.02 -14.27 -8.46
N GLU A 197 11.74 -14.60 -9.73
CA GLU A 197 11.79 -15.97 -10.23
C GLU A 197 13.21 -16.45 -10.58
N THR A 198 14.20 -15.57 -10.58
CA THR A 198 15.62 -15.93 -10.73
C THR A 198 16.11 -16.62 -9.46
N PRO A 199 16.77 -17.79 -9.56
CA PRO A 199 17.17 -18.55 -8.39
C PRO A 199 18.30 -17.89 -7.59
N MET A 200 18.29 -18.13 -6.28
CA MET A 200 19.42 -17.88 -5.39
C MET A 200 20.66 -18.69 -5.82
N PRO A 201 21.90 -18.22 -5.51
CA PRO A 201 22.24 -17.08 -4.65
C PRO A 201 22.39 -15.73 -5.37
N THR A 202 22.21 -15.70 -6.70
CA THR A 202 22.39 -14.52 -7.55
C THR A 202 21.08 -14.19 -8.28
N PRO A 203 19.98 -13.89 -7.56
CA PRO A 203 18.73 -13.51 -8.19
C PRO A 203 18.86 -12.26 -9.06
N GLU A 204 19.88 -11.44 -8.80
CA GLU A 204 20.23 -10.23 -9.56
C GLU A 204 21.00 -10.48 -10.87
N ASP A 205 21.26 -11.74 -11.23
CA ASP A 205 21.90 -12.10 -12.50
C ASP A 205 20.92 -12.88 -13.40
N PRO A 206 20.43 -12.29 -14.50
CA PRO A 206 20.85 -11.00 -15.08
C PRO A 206 20.23 -9.79 -14.37
N GLU A 207 20.98 -8.68 -14.36
CA GLU A 207 20.47 -7.37 -14.00
C GLU A 207 19.57 -6.84 -15.14
N VAL A 208 18.44 -6.24 -14.77
CA VAL A 208 17.52 -5.56 -15.69
C VAL A 208 17.38 -4.09 -15.30
N HIS A 209 16.88 -3.26 -16.22
CA HIS A 209 16.69 -1.83 -15.97
C HIS A 209 15.25 -1.45 -16.23
N TRP A 210 14.66 -0.66 -15.33
CA TRP A 210 13.31 -0.15 -15.52
C TRP A 210 13.16 0.54 -16.88
N PRO A 211 12.06 0.33 -17.62
CA PRO A 211 10.91 -0.53 -17.30
C PRO A 211 11.01 -1.97 -17.82
N SER A 212 12.20 -2.43 -18.20
CA SER A 212 12.41 -3.72 -18.83
C SER A 212 12.69 -4.82 -17.82
N ALA A 213 12.13 -6.01 -18.07
CA ALA A 213 12.45 -7.25 -17.36
C ALA A 213 12.52 -8.43 -18.33
N LEU A 214 12.95 -9.60 -17.86
CA LEU A 214 13.07 -10.80 -18.68
C LEU A 214 12.18 -11.93 -18.15
N LYS A 215 11.53 -12.65 -19.07
CA LYS A 215 10.95 -13.97 -18.78
C LYS A 215 12.05 -15.03 -18.72
N LYS A 216 11.71 -16.22 -18.20
CA LYS A 216 12.62 -17.39 -18.17
C LYS A 216 13.21 -17.80 -19.52
N ASP A 217 12.53 -17.53 -20.63
CA ASP A 217 13.02 -17.83 -21.98
C ASP A 217 13.88 -16.70 -22.58
N GLY A 218 14.11 -15.63 -21.83
CA GLY A 218 14.86 -14.43 -22.25
C GLY A 218 14.01 -13.41 -23.01
N THR A 219 12.69 -13.62 -23.15
CA THR A 219 11.81 -12.63 -23.75
C THR A 219 11.76 -11.38 -22.87
N GLU A 220 12.05 -10.24 -23.48
CA GLU A 220 11.94 -8.94 -22.83
C GLU A 220 10.48 -8.53 -22.65
N VAL A 221 10.17 -7.96 -21.48
CA VAL A 221 8.84 -7.51 -21.09
C VAL A 221 8.95 -6.10 -20.54
N ASP A 222 8.18 -5.19 -21.11
CA ASP A 222 7.93 -3.89 -20.50
C ASP A 222 6.96 -4.09 -19.31
N ILE A 223 7.49 -3.98 -18.10
CA ILE A 223 6.70 -4.22 -16.89
C ILE A 223 5.63 -3.16 -16.67
N ARG A 224 5.61 -2.01 -17.37
CA ARG A 224 4.61 -0.93 -17.16
C ARG A 224 3.20 -1.40 -17.52
N HIS A 225 3.12 -2.44 -18.35
CA HIS A 225 1.88 -2.99 -18.87
C HIS A 225 1.55 -4.36 -18.26
N LEU A 226 0.25 -4.63 -18.12
CA LEU A 226 -0.27 -5.94 -17.71
C LEU A 226 -1.48 -6.26 -18.59
N THR A 227 -1.41 -7.38 -19.30
CA THR A 227 -2.49 -7.88 -20.15
C THR A 227 -2.96 -9.24 -19.63
N ASP A 228 -2.61 -10.30 -20.33
CA ASP A 228 -3.02 -11.68 -20.14
C ASP A 228 -1.88 -12.58 -19.63
N ASP A 229 -0.69 -12.03 -19.45
CA ASP A 229 0.48 -12.73 -18.92
C ASP A 229 1.12 -11.92 -17.79
N ALA A 230 1.26 -12.57 -16.63
CA ALA A 230 1.90 -12.00 -15.46
C ALA A 230 3.43 -12.17 -15.47
N SER A 231 4.00 -13.00 -16.34
CA SER A 231 5.44 -13.37 -16.29
C SER A 231 6.38 -12.23 -16.73
N PRO A 232 7.47 -11.94 -15.98
CA PRO A 232 7.75 -12.35 -14.59
C PRO A 232 6.78 -11.74 -13.57
N ALA A 233 6.29 -12.55 -12.62
CA ALA A 233 5.19 -12.14 -11.72
C ALA A 233 5.57 -11.02 -10.74
N VAL A 234 6.83 -10.96 -10.31
CA VAL A 234 7.35 -9.89 -9.45
C VAL A 234 8.75 -9.51 -9.95
N VAL A 235 8.97 -8.21 -10.10
CA VAL A 235 10.27 -7.63 -10.45
C VAL A 235 10.56 -6.49 -9.49
N SER A 236 11.75 -6.48 -8.93
CA SER A 236 12.15 -5.53 -7.89
C SER A 236 13.24 -4.62 -8.44
N TYR A 237 13.16 -3.33 -8.15
CA TYR A 237 14.09 -2.31 -8.59
C TYR A 237 14.54 -1.47 -7.39
N ILE A 238 15.81 -1.03 -7.40
CA ILE A 238 16.28 -0.05 -6.42
C ILE A 238 15.86 1.37 -6.81
N ILE A 239 15.73 2.22 -5.81
CA ILE A 239 15.64 3.68 -5.97
C ILE A 239 17.04 4.29 -5.78
N GLU A 240 17.37 5.27 -6.61
CA GLU A 240 18.67 5.98 -6.57
C GLU A 240 18.51 7.52 -6.56
N GLU A 241 17.29 8.00 -6.41
CA GLU A 241 16.94 9.42 -6.21
C GLU A 241 16.56 9.68 -4.75
N GLU A 242 16.40 10.95 -4.37
CA GLU A 242 16.01 11.34 -2.99
C GLU A 242 14.66 10.75 -2.58
N TYR A 243 13.71 10.74 -3.52
CA TYR A 243 12.38 10.16 -3.33
C TYR A 243 12.17 9.01 -4.31
N GLY A 244 11.61 7.91 -3.83
CA GLY A 244 11.01 6.90 -4.68
C GLY A 244 9.57 7.29 -5.02
N TRP A 245 9.12 6.95 -6.22
CA TRP A 245 7.73 7.13 -6.62
C TRP A 245 7.24 6.03 -7.55
N THR A 246 5.94 5.79 -7.50
CA THR A 246 5.23 4.96 -8.47
C THR A 246 3.85 5.55 -8.72
N THR A 247 3.37 5.43 -9.95
CA THR A 247 2.04 5.87 -10.35
C THR A 247 1.35 4.81 -11.16
N ALA A 248 0.03 4.78 -11.11
CA ALA A 248 -0.80 4.04 -12.04
C ALA A 248 -1.83 4.97 -12.64
N ILE A 249 -2.01 4.90 -13.95
CA ILE A 249 -3.03 5.66 -14.68
C ILE A 249 -4.01 4.74 -15.37
N ASN A 250 -5.26 5.19 -15.43
CA ASN A 250 -6.22 4.72 -16.41
C ASN A 250 -6.85 5.95 -17.08
N ALA A 251 -6.25 6.37 -18.20
CA ALA A 251 -6.66 7.59 -18.92
C ALA A 251 -8.12 7.50 -19.39
N SER A 252 -8.61 6.31 -19.76
CA SER A 252 -10.01 6.12 -20.15
C SER A 252 -11.01 6.37 -19.01
N LYS A 253 -10.54 6.21 -17.76
CA LYS A 253 -11.29 6.51 -16.53
C LYS A 253 -10.93 7.86 -15.93
N GLY A 254 -10.03 8.61 -16.58
CA GLY A 254 -9.62 9.96 -16.18
C GLY A 254 -8.95 10.03 -14.81
N LEU A 255 -8.28 8.95 -14.37
CA LEU A 255 -7.73 8.87 -13.01
C LEU A 255 -6.26 8.42 -13.00
N LEU A 256 -5.47 9.12 -12.20
CA LEU A 256 -4.12 8.75 -11.75
C LEU A 256 -4.14 8.51 -10.25
N ILE A 257 -3.47 7.45 -9.80
CA ILE A 257 -3.04 7.25 -8.41
C ILE A 257 -1.52 7.27 -8.35
N GLY A 258 -0.95 7.95 -7.36
CA GLY A 258 0.50 8.05 -7.19
C GLY A 258 0.93 7.90 -5.75
N TYR A 259 2.12 7.35 -5.56
CA TYR A 259 2.80 7.22 -4.28
C TYR A 259 4.19 7.87 -4.37
N ILE A 260 4.63 8.49 -3.28
CA ILE A 260 5.96 9.08 -3.13
C ILE A 260 6.47 8.85 -1.70
N TRP A 261 7.75 8.57 -1.54
CA TRP A 261 8.38 8.26 -0.25
C TRP A 261 9.88 8.60 -0.24
N PRO A 262 10.50 8.86 0.92
CA PRO A 262 11.96 9.02 1.03
C PRO A 262 12.70 7.71 0.73
N GLU A 263 13.71 7.75 -0.15
CA GLU A 263 14.51 6.56 -0.51
C GLU A 263 15.23 5.94 0.69
N GLU A 264 15.68 6.77 1.62
CA GLU A 264 16.39 6.31 2.82
C GLU A 264 15.53 5.43 3.73
N GLU A 265 14.20 5.57 3.65
CA GLU A 265 13.23 4.78 4.39
C GLU A 265 12.79 3.53 3.61
N TYR A 266 12.63 3.67 2.28
CA TYR A 266 12.19 2.59 1.39
C TYR A 266 13.02 2.57 0.08
N PRO A 267 14.17 1.87 0.07
CA PRO A 267 15.08 1.87 -1.08
C PRO A 267 14.66 0.95 -2.24
N TRP A 268 13.52 0.26 -2.13
CA TRP A 268 13.05 -0.71 -3.10
C TRP A 268 11.65 -0.38 -3.61
N PHE A 269 11.45 -0.62 -4.92
CA PHE A 269 10.15 -0.71 -5.57
C PHE A 269 9.93 -2.13 -6.12
N ASP A 270 8.84 -2.77 -5.72
CA ASP A 270 8.49 -4.16 -6.04
C ASP A 270 7.21 -4.20 -6.89
N ALA A 271 7.37 -4.50 -8.18
CA ALA A 271 6.28 -4.53 -9.15
C ALA A 271 5.66 -5.93 -9.24
N TRP A 272 4.59 -6.18 -8.48
CA TRP A 272 3.81 -7.42 -8.57
C TRP A 272 2.71 -7.36 -9.62
N ARG A 273 2.53 -8.45 -10.37
CA ARG A 273 1.53 -8.60 -11.42
C ARG A 273 0.79 -9.93 -11.25
N HIS A 274 -0.53 -9.87 -11.35
CA HIS A 274 -1.37 -11.07 -11.33
C HIS A 274 -2.49 -11.00 -12.36
N VAL A 275 -2.61 -12.09 -13.11
CA VAL A 275 -3.66 -12.31 -14.11
C VAL A 275 -4.57 -13.43 -13.64
N ARG A 276 -5.87 -13.24 -13.83
CA ARG A 276 -6.90 -14.27 -13.63
C ARG A 276 -7.79 -14.31 -14.86
N ASP A 277 -8.10 -15.52 -15.34
CA ASP A 277 -8.95 -15.74 -16.51
C ASP A 277 -8.49 -14.95 -17.76
N GLY A 278 -7.17 -14.81 -17.94
CA GLY A 278 -6.55 -14.10 -19.06
C GLY A 278 -6.68 -12.58 -19.01
N LYS A 279 -7.01 -12.00 -17.85
CA LYS A 279 -7.12 -10.54 -17.65
C LYS A 279 -6.38 -10.05 -16.42
N PRO A 280 -6.00 -8.75 -16.37
CA PRO A 280 -5.46 -8.14 -15.17
C PRO A 280 -6.43 -8.31 -14.00
N PHE A 281 -5.95 -8.84 -12.88
CA PHE A 281 -6.77 -9.09 -11.68
C PHE A 281 -6.24 -8.36 -10.47
N ALA A 282 -4.92 -8.30 -10.31
CA ALA A 282 -4.27 -7.52 -9.24
C ALA A 282 -2.92 -7.03 -9.72
N ARG A 283 -2.52 -5.86 -9.22
CA ARG A 283 -1.21 -5.28 -9.51
C ARG A 283 -0.69 -4.52 -8.30
N GLY A 284 0.45 -4.97 -7.78
CA GLY A 284 1.14 -4.34 -6.66
C GLY A 284 1.99 -3.16 -7.11
N LEU A 285 1.91 -2.07 -6.37
CA LEU A 285 2.75 -0.87 -6.48
C LEU A 285 3.61 -0.77 -5.21
N GLU A 286 4.31 -1.86 -4.91
CA GLU A 286 4.86 -2.11 -3.57
C GLU A 286 6.19 -1.39 -3.39
N PHE A 287 6.48 -0.91 -2.19
CA PHE A 287 7.75 -0.26 -1.87
C PHE A 287 8.14 -0.52 -0.42
N GLY A 288 9.45 -0.65 -0.17
CA GLY A 288 9.87 -1.42 0.99
C GLY A 288 11.35 -1.32 1.38
N THR A 289 11.64 -1.83 2.58
CA THR A 289 13.01 -2.01 3.09
C THR A 289 13.73 -3.22 2.50
N THR A 290 13.04 -4.06 1.75
CA THR A 290 13.60 -5.21 1.05
C THR A 290 12.97 -5.33 -0.32
N GLY A 291 13.79 -5.64 -1.32
CA GLY A 291 13.32 -6.03 -2.64
C GLY A 291 13.41 -7.53 -2.86
N LEU A 292 13.66 -8.38 -1.86
CA LEU A 292 13.73 -9.84 -2.01
C LEU A 292 12.62 -10.53 -1.22
N HIS A 293 11.74 -11.25 -1.92
CA HIS A 293 10.54 -11.88 -1.37
C HIS A 293 10.84 -13.26 -0.76
N GLN A 294 11.62 -13.27 0.32
CA GLN A 294 12.20 -14.47 0.92
C GLN A 294 12.18 -14.42 2.46
N PRO A 295 12.24 -15.58 3.16
CA PRO A 295 12.25 -15.60 4.62
C PRO A 295 13.58 -15.10 5.19
N SER A 296 13.57 -14.64 6.45
CA SER A 296 14.71 -13.97 7.09
C SER A 296 16.06 -14.70 6.97
N PRO A 297 16.18 -16.03 7.11
CA PRO A 297 17.46 -16.70 6.94
C PRO A 297 18.09 -16.49 5.55
N VAL A 298 17.27 -16.47 4.49
CA VAL A 298 17.73 -16.25 3.12
C VAL A 298 18.16 -14.79 2.93
N LEU A 299 17.39 -13.84 3.48
CA LEU A 299 17.72 -12.41 3.45
C LEU A 299 19.05 -12.12 4.16
N LEU A 300 19.25 -12.74 5.33
CA LEU A 300 20.48 -12.60 6.12
C LEU A 300 21.70 -13.21 5.41
N GLU A 301 21.54 -14.37 4.77
CA GLU A 301 22.60 -15.00 3.99
C GLU A 301 22.95 -14.17 2.74
N LYS A 302 21.94 -13.63 2.04
CA LYS A 302 22.15 -12.78 0.88
C LYS A 302 22.78 -11.43 1.26
N GLY A 303 22.32 -10.83 2.35
CA GLY A 303 22.81 -9.55 2.87
C GLY A 303 22.32 -8.34 2.07
N GLN A 304 22.72 -8.27 0.80
CA GLN A 304 22.50 -7.14 -0.08
C GLN A 304 22.27 -7.56 -1.53
N ILE A 305 21.53 -6.73 -2.26
CA ILE A 305 21.47 -6.74 -3.74
C ILE A 305 21.72 -5.30 -4.20
N PHE A 306 22.55 -5.13 -5.23
CA PHE A 306 22.94 -3.82 -5.77
C PHE A 306 23.48 -2.82 -4.73
N GLY A 307 24.05 -3.32 -3.63
CA GLY A 307 24.58 -2.49 -2.53
C GLY A 307 23.52 -2.00 -1.53
N ARG A 308 22.24 -2.37 -1.71
CA ARG A 308 21.15 -2.10 -0.78
C ARG A 308 20.94 -3.29 0.16
N TYR A 309 20.71 -3.03 1.44
CA TYR A 309 20.33 -4.07 2.40
C TYR A 309 18.93 -4.63 2.10
N LEU A 310 18.72 -5.87 2.50
CA LEU A 310 17.44 -6.61 2.36
C LEU A 310 16.71 -6.78 3.72
N PHE A 311 17.16 -6.06 4.74
CA PHE A 311 16.60 -6.09 6.08
C PHE A 311 17.02 -4.86 6.86
N HIS A 312 16.19 -4.49 7.82
CA HIS A 312 16.53 -3.52 8.86
C HIS A 312 16.85 -4.23 10.17
N TYR A 313 17.55 -3.53 11.05
CA TYR A 313 17.72 -3.92 12.45
C TYR A 313 17.01 -2.89 13.33
N ILE A 314 16.29 -3.36 14.34
CA ILE A 314 15.66 -2.55 15.37
C ILE A 314 16.07 -3.09 16.74
N ASP A 315 16.64 -2.24 17.59
CA ASP A 315 17.12 -2.59 18.92
C ASP A 315 15.95 -2.75 19.92
N ALA A 316 16.26 -3.19 21.14
CA ALA A 316 15.28 -3.29 22.21
C ALA A 316 14.66 -1.93 22.54
N ASP A 317 13.33 -1.89 22.63
CA ASP A 317 12.54 -0.69 22.94
C ASP A 317 12.76 0.49 21.95
N GLU A 318 13.45 0.26 20.82
CA GLU A 318 13.66 1.26 19.78
C GLU A 318 12.37 1.47 18.98
N THR A 319 12.14 2.72 18.57
CA THR A 319 11.11 3.11 17.61
C THR A 319 11.76 3.68 16.35
N GLN A 320 11.38 3.16 15.19
CA GLN A 320 11.77 3.65 13.87
C GLN A 320 10.54 4.18 13.13
N ILE A 321 10.68 5.29 12.41
CA ILE A 321 9.58 5.98 11.71
C ILE A 321 9.77 5.82 10.20
N PHE A 322 8.67 5.55 9.51
CA PHE A 322 8.64 5.46 8.05
C PHE A 322 7.45 6.23 7.51
N THR A 323 7.63 6.92 6.39
CA THR A 323 6.71 7.90 5.85
C THR A 323 6.48 7.71 4.36
N TYR A 324 5.26 7.97 3.93
CA TYR A 324 4.90 8.00 2.52
C TYR A 324 3.70 8.91 2.30
N ALA A 325 3.48 9.31 1.06
CA ALA A 325 2.26 9.99 0.65
C ALA A 325 1.59 9.26 -0.52
N ASN A 326 0.26 9.37 -0.58
CA ASN A 326 -0.54 8.89 -1.68
C ASN A 326 -1.47 10.01 -2.17
N PHE A 327 -1.58 10.14 -3.49
CA PHE A 327 -2.35 11.21 -4.12
C PHE A 327 -3.15 10.71 -5.32
N LEU A 328 -4.23 11.43 -5.63
CA LEU A 328 -5.05 11.22 -6.83
C LEU A 328 -5.09 12.49 -7.66
N MET A 329 -5.08 12.31 -8.99
CA MET A 329 -5.28 13.42 -9.93
C MET A 329 -6.29 13.03 -11.00
N GLU A 330 -7.14 13.98 -11.38
CA GLU A 330 -7.88 13.87 -12.64
C GLU A 330 -6.92 14.06 -13.80
N ILE A 331 -6.99 13.16 -14.78
CA ILE A 331 -6.14 13.21 -15.97
C ILE A 331 -7.01 13.21 -17.23
N PRO A 332 -6.56 13.86 -18.32
CA PRO A 332 -7.29 13.86 -19.57
C PRO A 332 -7.25 12.48 -20.25
N PRO A 333 -8.21 12.16 -21.15
CA PRO A 333 -8.30 10.84 -21.78
C PRO A 333 -7.12 10.45 -22.67
N ASP A 334 -6.29 11.42 -23.06
CA ASP A 334 -5.09 11.26 -23.87
C ASP A 334 -3.80 11.34 -23.05
N PHE A 335 -3.88 11.28 -21.71
CA PHE A 335 -2.71 11.30 -20.84
C PHE A 335 -1.82 10.07 -21.08
N ALA A 336 -0.56 10.29 -21.42
CA ALA A 336 0.29 9.24 -22.00
C ALA A 336 1.01 8.33 -20.99
N GLY A 337 1.02 8.69 -19.71
CA GLY A 337 1.85 8.08 -18.68
C GLY A 337 2.57 9.15 -17.86
N VAL A 338 3.30 8.73 -16.85
CA VAL A 338 4.09 9.64 -16.02
C VAL A 338 5.58 9.44 -16.32
N ALA A 339 6.26 10.53 -16.65
CA ALA A 339 7.71 10.54 -16.82
C ALA A 339 8.45 10.84 -15.52
N ASP A 340 7.87 11.67 -14.66
CA ASP A 340 8.50 12.14 -13.43
C ASP A 340 7.47 12.59 -12.39
N VAL A 341 7.79 12.39 -11.11
CA VAL A 341 7.07 12.95 -9.97
C VAL A 341 8.07 13.67 -9.08
N GLY A 342 8.02 15.00 -9.10
CA GLY A 342 8.84 15.86 -8.25
C GLY A 342 8.08 16.31 -7.00
N TYR A 343 8.81 16.48 -5.90
CA TYR A 343 8.32 17.10 -4.68
C TYR A 343 9.35 18.09 -4.14
N ALA A 344 8.96 19.35 -3.99
CA ALA A 344 9.79 20.41 -3.42
C ALA A 344 8.93 21.55 -2.89
N ASP A 345 9.36 22.19 -1.80
CA ASP A 345 8.71 23.38 -1.22
C ASP A 345 7.19 23.20 -0.98
N GLY A 346 6.78 22.01 -0.58
CA GLY A 346 5.38 21.66 -0.33
C GLY A 346 4.52 21.44 -1.59
N GLN A 347 5.13 21.37 -2.76
CA GLN A 347 4.45 21.19 -4.04
C GLN A 347 4.82 19.87 -4.70
N LEU A 348 3.81 19.12 -5.14
CA LEU A 348 3.97 17.90 -5.92
C LEU A 348 3.70 18.21 -7.40
N VAL A 349 4.62 17.79 -8.28
CA VAL A 349 4.54 18.02 -9.73
C VAL A 349 4.65 16.68 -10.46
N VAL A 350 3.58 16.32 -11.17
CA VAL A 350 3.56 15.15 -12.06
C VAL A 350 3.79 15.61 -13.50
N ARG A 351 4.84 15.10 -14.14
CA ARG A 351 5.14 15.37 -15.55
C ARG A 351 4.70 14.21 -16.41
N GLU A 352 3.86 14.51 -17.40
CA GLU A 352 3.39 13.53 -18.37
C GLU A 352 4.53 13.05 -19.28
N ASP A 353 4.52 11.76 -19.59
CA ASP A 353 5.40 11.15 -20.59
C ASP A 353 5.06 11.61 -22.03
N GLY A 354 6.06 11.56 -22.92
CA GLY A 354 5.88 11.84 -24.34
C GLY A 354 6.03 13.31 -24.77
N SER A 355 5.64 13.60 -26.02
CA SER A 355 6.00 14.84 -26.73
C SER A 355 5.10 16.04 -26.42
N GLN A 356 3.94 15.81 -25.81
CA GLN A 356 2.99 16.84 -25.37
C GLN A 356 2.99 16.97 -23.85
N SER A 357 4.17 16.85 -23.22
CA SER A 357 4.35 16.78 -21.77
C SER A 357 3.59 17.90 -21.04
N ARG A 358 2.49 17.52 -20.39
CA ARG A 358 1.73 18.34 -19.44
C ARG A 358 2.36 18.24 -18.05
N GLU A 359 2.26 19.31 -17.28
CA GLU A 359 2.57 19.30 -15.85
C GLU A 359 1.27 19.44 -15.07
N LEU A 360 1.05 18.52 -14.13
CA LEU A 360 -0.03 18.58 -13.15
C LEU A 360 0.59 18.91 -11.80
N THR A 361 0.01 19.87 -11.10
CA THR A 361 0.57 20.41 -9.85
C THR A 361 -0.44 20.32 -8.73
N MET A 362 0.02 19.97 -7.54
CA MET A 362 -0.76 19.89 -6.31
C MET A 362 0.01 20.53 -5.16
N GLU A 363 -0.66 21.40 -4.41
CA GLU A 363 -0.12 21.98 -3.17
C GLU A 363 -0.27 20.94 -2.05
N ALA A 364 0.77 20.15 -1.82
CA ALA A 364 0.71 18.99 -0.93
C ALA A 364 1.12 19.33 0.53
N GLY A 365 1.68 20.52 0.76
CA GLY A 365 2.28 20.89 2.04
C GLY A 365 3.46 20.02 2.40
N ASP A 366 3.86 20.04 3.67
CA ASP A 366 4.93 19.18 4.18
C ASP A 366 4.43 17.73 4.23
N LEU A 367 5.00 16.82 3.44
CA LEU A 367 4.57 15.42 3.38
C LEU A 367 5.30 14.53 4.40
N PHE A 368 6.54 14.89 4.72
CA PHE A 368 7.46 14.02 5.46
C PHE A 368 7.95 14.62 6.78
N GLU A 369 7.45 15.80 7.18
CA GLU A 369 7.66 16.37 8.53
C GLU A 369 6.53 15.92 9.48
N TRP A 370 6.90 15.21 10.56
CA TRP A 370 5.99 14.55 11.51
C TRP A 370 6.40 14.69 12.98
#